data_AF-A0A0C3HBX6-F1
#
_entry.id   AF-A0A0C3HBX6-F1
#
_cell.length_a   1.000
_cell.length_b   1.000
_cell.length_c   1.000
_cell.angle_alpha   90.00
_cell.angle_beta   90.00
_cell.angle_gamma   90.00
#
_symmetry.space_group_name_H-M   'P 1'
#
loop_
_entity.id
_entity.type
_entity.pdbx_description
1 polymer ?
#
loop_
_entity_poly.entity_id
_entity_poly.type
_entity_poly.pdbx_seq_one_letter_code
_entity_poly.pdbx_strand_id
1 'polypeptide(L)'
;YLQKHLLHGGPVGLALEEAQLSGIVTVGTTIANSQVFHQSILSFMLILFGSRHRQDYITCQGYTIYRVALKQLNHALSDSKCFSHDEIIISVFTLTLVESFMPSGPRYYLKHMYGLERLLELRDPSLYNSSKSSKLHRGVGYMILFASLITGRASLLEKEEWKTALRLNCSDEEMKTQDLFDVLADCTVIASERNNML
;
A
#
# COMPACT_ATOMS: atom_id res chain seq x y z
N TYR A 1 16.21 -0.82 7.70
CA TYR A 1 15.42 -1.24 8.88
C TYR A 1 14.14 -1.96 8.45
N LEU A 2 13.19 -1.32 7.73
CA LEU A 2 11.92 -1.96 7.29
C LEU A 2 12.13 -3.20 6.42
N GLN A 3 12.99 -3.13 5.41
CA GLN A 3 13.35 -4.28 4.57
C GLN A 3 13.98 -5.45 5.35
N LYS A 4 14.65 -5.15 6.47
CA LYS A 4 15.37 -6.14 7.31
C LYS A 4 14.49 -6.72 8.42
N HIS A 5 13.45 -5.99 8.86
CA HIS A 5 12.72 -6.33 10.09
C HIS A 5 11.20 -6.38 9.95
N LEU A 6 10.61 -5.85 8.87
CA LEU A 6 9.15 -5.71 8.76
C LEU A 6 8.58 -6.21 7.42
N LEU A 7 9.27 -6.02 6.30
CA LEU A 7 8.71 -6.24 4.96
C LEU A 7 9.77 -6.80 3.98
N HIS A 8 10.40 -7.91 4.34
CA HIS A 8 11.44 -8.56 3.53
C HIS A 8 10.83 -9.07 2.21
N GLY A 9 11.43 -8.72 1.06
CA GLY A 9 10.96 -9.16 -0.27
C GLY A 9 9.63 -8.58 -0.75
N GLY A 10 9.00 -7.68 0.02
CA GLY A 10 7.67 -7.12 -0.26
C GLY A 10 7.67 -5.72 -0.90
N PRO A 11 6.61 -4.90 -0.70
CA PRO A 11 6.42 -3.60 -1.35
C PRO A 11 7.56 -2.60 -1.09
N VAL A 12 8.22 -2.72 0.07
CA VAL A 12 9.37 -1.87 0.42
C VAL A 12 10.61 -2.23 -0.41
N GLY A 13 10.79 -3.50 -0.75
CA GLY A 13 11.85 -3.91 -1.68
C GLY A 13 11.60 -3.37 -3.08
N LEU A 14 10.37 -3.54 -3.58
CA LEU A 14 9.94 -2.99 -4.88
C LEU A 14 10.03 -1.47 -4.93
N ALA A 15 9.63 -0.78 -3.87
CA ALA A 15 9.79 0.68 -3.75
C ALA A 15 11.26 1.11 -3.81
N LEU A 16 12.18 0.32 -3.25
CA LEU A 16 13.60 0.62 -3.28
C LEU A 16 14.19 0.42 -4.68
N GLU A 17 13.82 -0.67 -5.36
CA GLU A 17 14.21 -0.94 -6.75
C GLU A 17 13.67 0.14 -7.71
N GLU A 18 12.39 0.52 -7.55
CA GLU A 18 11.76 1.54 -8.40
C GLU A 18 12.37 2.93 -8.16
N ALA A 19 12.74 3.26 -6.92
CA ALA A 19 13.45 4.51 -6.61
C ALA A 19 14.86 4.56 -7.23
N GLN A 20 15.53 3.41 -7.37
CA GLN A 20 16.83 3.32 -8.06
C GLN A 20 16.68 3.44 -9.58
N LEU A 21 15.65 2.81 -10.16
CA LEU A 21 15.35 2.86 -11.60
C LEU A 21 14.86 4.24 -12.08
N SER A 22 14.05 4.93 -11.27
CA SER A 22 13.52 6.26 -11.59
C SER A 22 14.61 7.33 -11.64
N GLY A 23 15.77 7.10 -11.00
CA GLY A 23 16.95 7.97 -11.15
C GLY A 23 17.57 7.94 -12.56
N ILE A 24 17.16 6.99 -13.41
CA ILE A 24 17.78 6.72 -14.72
C ILE A 24 16.88 7.12 -15.91
N VAL A 25 15.56 7.31 -15.74
CA VAL A 25 14.64 7.54 -16.88
C VAL A 25 13.80 8.81 -16.72
N THR A 26 13.95 9.73 -17.68
CA THR A 26 13.08 10.91 -17.88
C THR A 26 12.10 10.64 -19.01
N VAL A 27 10.82 11.01 -18.86
CA VAL A 27 10.00 11.78 -19.85
C VAL A 27 8.49 11.78 -19.48
N GLY A 28 7.92 12.99 -19.48
CA GLY A 28 6.54 13.30 -19.86
C GLY A 28 5.45 12.98 -18.83
N THR A 29 4.82 11.82 -18.95
CA THR A 29 3.66 11.38 -18.16
C THR A 29 4.07 10.63 -16.90
N THR A 30 5.25 10.00 -16.95
CA THR A 30 5.93 9.36 -15.83
C THR A 30 6.28 10.38 -14.75
N ILE A 31 6.44 11.67 -15.09
CA ILE A 31 6.91 12.71 -14.16
C ILE A 31 5.93 12.87 -12.99
N ALA A 32 4.62 12.92 -13.23
CA ALA A 32 3.65 13.15 -12.15
C ALA A 32 3.56 11.96 -11.20
N ASN A 33 3.45 10.73 -11.73
CA ASN A 33 3.39 9.51 -10.91
C ASN A 33 4.72 9.24 -10.18
N SER A 34 5.85 9.41 -10.89
CA SER A 34 7.20 9.34 -10.32
C SER A 34 7.36 10.39 -9.22
N GLN A 35 6.85 11.62 -9.42
CA GLN A 35 6.91 12.67 -8.42
C GLN A 35 6.08 12.33 -7.17
N VAL A 36 4.85 11.82 -7.33
CA VAL A 36 4.01 11.37 -6.19
C VAL A 36 4.73 10.27 -5.41
N PHE A 37 5.30 9.30 -6.11
CA PHE A 37 6.07 8.20 -5.53
C PHE A 37 7.30 8.69 -4.77
N HIS A 38 8.15 9.51 -5.41
CA HIS A 38 9.34 10.07 -4.78
C HIS A 38 9.00 10.92 -3.56
N GLN A 39 7.97 11.76 -3.64
CA GLN A 39 7.54 12.59 -2.51
C GLN A 39 6.98 11.75 -1.37
N SER A 40 6.23 10.68 -1.67
CA SER A 40 5.70 9.77 -0.64
C SER A 40 6.83 9.09 0.12
N ILE A 41 7.84 8.57 -0.59
CA ILE A 41 9.02 7.95 0.01
C ILE A 41 9.84 8.97 0.80
N LEU A 42 10.14 10.12 0.22
CA LEU A 42 10.95 11.16 0.87
C LEU A 42 10.26 11.67 2.15
N SER A 43 8.95 11.93 2.08
CA SER A 43 8.13 12.26 3.24
C SER A 43 8.28 11.20 4.33
N PHE A 44 8.09 9.92 3.98
CA PHE A 44 8.20 8.83 4.94
C PHE A 44 9.59 8.77 5.58
N MET A 45 10.66 8.88 4.78
CA MET A 45 12.04 8.87 5.28
C MET A 45 12.31 10.03 6.25
N LEU A 46 11.90 11.25 5.89
CA LEU A 46 12.12 12.44 6.73
C LEU A 46 11.31 12.37 8.04
N ILE A 47 10.04 11.97 7.99
CA ILE A 47 9.22 11.85 9.19
C ILE A 47 9.79 10.75 10.10
N LEU A 48 10.16 9.59 9.54
CA LEU A 48 10.72 8.49 10.32
C LEU A 48 12.05 8.87 10.96
N PHE A 49 12.97 9.46 10.18
CA PHE A 49 14.27 9.90 10.68
C PHE A 49 14.10 10.99 11.73
N GLY A 50 13.35 12.05 11.41
CA GLY A 50 13.10 13.17 12.31
C GLY A 50 12.47 12.71 13.63
N SER A 51 11.47 11.84 13.57
CA SER A 51 10.81 11.30 14.78
C SER A 51 11.75 10.44 15.62
N ARG A 52 12.56 9.56 14.99
CA ARG A 52 13.51 8.70 15.71
C ARG A 52 14.64 9.49 16.38
N HIS A 53 15.09 10.55 15.74
CA HIS A 53 16.22 11.36 16.23
C HIS A 53 15.77 12.64 16.95
N ARG A 54 14.46 12.82 17.19
CA ARG A 54 13.87 14.00 17.84
C ARG A 54 14.28 15.32 17.17
N GLN A 55 14.28 15.31 15.84
CA GLN A 55 14.60 16.48 15.00
C GLN A 55 13.30 17.06 14.44
N ASP A 56 12.65 17.92 15.22
CA ASP A 56 11.31 18.45 14.89
C ASP A 56 11.28 19.20 13.56
N TYR A 57 12.33 19.97 13.24
CA TYR A 57 12.45 20.66 11.95
C TYR A 57 12.37 19.68 10.76
N ILE A 58 13.11 18.56 10.84
CA ILE A 58 13.12 17.52 9.79
C ILE A 58 11.75 16.84 9.71
N THR A 59 11.13 16.54 10.86
CA THR A 59 9.78 15.96 10.92
C THR A 59 8.75 16.89 10.28
N CYS A 60 8.79 18.20 10.60
CA CYS A 60 7.90 19.20 10.02
C CYS A 60 8.09 19.35 8.51
N GLN A 61 9.33 19.27 8.01
CA GLN A 61 9.62 19.25 6.59
C GLN A 61 9.02 18.00 5.93
N GLY A 62 9.19 16.83 6.55
CA GLY A 62 8.58 15.58 6.11
C GLY A 62 7.05 15.68 5.97
N TYR A 63 6.35 16.20 6.97
CA TYR A 63 4.90 16.43 6.90
C TYR A 63 4.49 17.47 5.86
N THR A 64 5.36 18.42 5.53
CA THR A 64 5.10 19.36 4.44
C THR A 64 5.11 18.64 3.10
N ILE A 65 6.10 17.77 2.87
CA ILE A 65 6.18 16.93 1.67
C ILE A 65 5.01 15.93 1.64
N TYR A 66 4.65 15.31 2.76
CA TYR A 66 3.47 14.44 2.89
C TYR A 66 2.21 15.10 2.32
N ARG A 67 1.93 16.34 2.73
CA ARG A 67 0.74 17.08 2.27
C ARG A 67 0.78 17.38 0.78
N VAL A 68 1.97 17.63 0.22
CA VAL A 68 2.14 17.83 -1.23
C VAL A 68 1.89 16.52 -1.96
N ALA A 69 2.50 15.42 -1.51
CA ALA A 69 2.31 14.08 -2.07
C ALA A 69 0.83 13.69 -2.08
N LEU A 70 0.11 13.94 -0.98
CA LEU A 70 -1.32 13.64 -0.87
C LEU A 70 -2.17 14.46 -1.85
N LYS A 71 -1.86 15.74 -2.06
CA LYS A 71 -2.54 16.58 -3.05
C LYS A 71 -2.29 16.08 -4.47
N GLN A 72 -1.04 15.75 -4.79
CA GLN A 72 -0.67 15.23 -6.10
C GLN A 72 -1.28 13.84 -6.36
N LEU A 73 -1.31 12.98 -5.35
CA LEU A 73 -1.97 11.68 -5.41
C LEU A 73 -3.46 11.85 -5.72
N ASN A 74 -4.18 12.69 -4.99
CA ASN A 74 -5.60 12.96 -5.26
C ASN A 74 -5.84 13.46 -6.69
N HIS A 75 -4.94 14.31 -7.20
CA HIS A 75 -5.01 14.76 -8.59
C HIS A 75 -4.78 13.60 -9.57
N ALA A 76 -3.76 12.78 -9.37
CA ALA A 76 -3.48 11.60 -10.20
C ALA A 76 -4.65 10.61 -10.19
N LEU A 77 -5.29 10.39 -9.03
CA LEU A 77 -6.46 9.52 -8.89
C LEU A 77 -7.71 10.05 -9.60
N SER A 78 -7.75 11.34 -9.96
CA SER A 78 -8.84 11.91 -10.74
C SER A 78 -8.75 11.57 -12.23
N ASP A 79 -7.59 11.09 -12.72
CA ASP A 79 -7.40 10.58 -14.07
C ASP A 79 -7.54 9.06 -14.10
N SER A 80 -8.51 8.56 -14.88
CA SER A 80 -8.79 7.13 -15.01
C SER A 80 -7.64 6.32 -15.63
N LYS A 81 -6.63 6.97 -16.21
CA LYS A 81 -5.44 6.29 -16.77
C LYS A 81 -4.31 6.13 -15.75
N CYS A 82 -4.33 6.90 -14.66
CA CYS A 82 -3.22 6.93 -13.71
C CYS A 82 -3.35 5.91 -12.58
N PHE A 83 -4.57 5.53 -12.16
CA PHE A 83 -4.77 4.62 -11.02
C PHE A 83 -4.24 3.19 -11.25
N SER A 84 -4.01 2.79 -12.50
CA SER A 84 -3.51 1.46 -12.87
C SER A 84 -1.99 1.32 -12.69
N HIS A 85 -1.26 2.41 -12.45
CA HIS A 85 0.18 2.40 -12.27
C HIS A 85 0.61 1.88 -10.87
N ASP A 86 1.58 0.97 -10.82
CA ASP A 86 2.10 0.42 -9.56
C ASP A 86 2.69 1.49 -8.64
N GLU A 87 3.24 2.57 -9.20
CA GLU A 87 3.76 3.73 -8.46
C GLU A 87 2.68 4.35 -7.57
N ILE A 88 1.43 4.36 -8.01
CA ILE A 88 0.30 4.88 -7.24
C ILE A 88 0.02 3.98 -6.03
N ILE A 89 0.00 2.65 -6.20
CA ILE A 89 -0.16 1.72 -5.07
C ILE A 89 0.98 1.91 -4.07
N ILE A 90 2.22 1.96 -4.54
CA ILE A 90 3.37 2.10 -3.64
C ILE A 90 3.34 3.45 -2.92
N SER A 91 2.89 4.51 -3.60
CA SER A 91 2.70 5.83 -2.99
C SER A 91 1.67 5.75 -1.87
N VAL A 92 0.47 5.23 -2.16
CA VAL A 92 -0.61 5.10 -1.16
C VAL A 92 -0.14 4.22 0.00
N PHE A 93 0.51 3.09 -0.29
CA PHE A 93 1.09 2.20 0.72
C PHE A 93 2.07 2.94 1.62
N THR A 94 2.97 3.74 1.04
CA THR A 94 3.96 4.52 1.78
C THR A 94 3.29 5.59 2.66
N LEU A 95 2.25 6.27 2.15
CA LEU A 95 1.47 7.22 2.94
C LEU A 95 0.68 6.51 4.06
N THR A 96 0.19 5.29 3.83
CA THR A 96 -0.41 4.44 4.87
C THR A 96 0.59 4.12 5.97
N LEU A 97 1.85 3.81 5.62
CA LEU A 97 2.91 3.58 6.61
C LEU A 97 3.18 4.83 7.44
N VAL A 98 3.22 6.02 6.82
CA VAL A 98 3.33 7.29 7.56
C VAL A 98 2.22 7.38 8.60
N GLU A 99 0.96 7.23 8.20
CA GLU A 99 -0.19 7.36 9.11
C GLU A 99 -0.30 6.23 10.14
N SER A 100 0.28 5.05 9.86
CA SER A 100 0.27 3.92 10.79
C SER A 100 1.30 4.08 11.89
N PHE A 101 2.49 4.61 11.57
CA PHE A 101 3.58 4.78 12.54
C PHE A 101 3.59 6.16 13.20
N MET A 102 3.15 7.18 12.48
CA MET A 102 3.09 8.57 12.92
C MET A 102 1.74 9.17 12.54
N PRO A 103 0.64 8.79 13.23
CA PRO A 103 -0.71 9.20 12.86
C PRO A 103 -0.87 10.72 12.92
N SER A 104 -1.38 11.32 11.85
CA SER A 104 -1.75 12.74 11.85
C SER A 104 -3.16 12.98 12.42
N GLY A 105 -3.93 11.91 12.62
CA GLY A 105 -5.24 11.93 13.23
C GLY A 105 -5.76 10.54 13.61
N PRO A 106 -6.86 10.46 14.37
CA PRO A 106 -7.40 9.18 14.80
C PRO A 106 -7.89 8.37 13.59
N ARG A 107 -7.37 7.15 13.45
CA ARG A 107 -7.78 6.17 12.42
C ARG A 107 -7.62 6.65 10.97
N TYR A 108 -6.79 7.66 10.69
CA TYR A 108 -6.54 8.09 9.31
C TYR A 108 -5.82 7.04 8.47
N TYR A 109 -5.00 6.19 9.10
CA TYR A 109 -4.42 5.02 8.44
C TYR A 109 -5.49 4.12 7.79
N LEU A 110 -6.67 3.93 8.42
CA LEU A 110 -7.76 3.12 7.84
C LEU A 110 -8.26 3.70 6.52
N LYS A 111 -8.33 5.04 6.40
CA LYS A 111 -8.75 5.69 5.15
C LYS A 111 -7.81 5.37 4.01
N HIS A 112 -6.50 5.37 4.25
CA HIS A 112 -5.51 4.98 3.25
C HIS A 112 -5.57 3.49 2.92
N MET A 113 -5.81 2.63 3.92
CA MET A 113 -5.98 1.19 3.71
C MET A 113 -7.22 0.87 2.85
N TYR A 114 -8.34 1.58 3.01
CA TYR A 114 -9.48 1.46 2.09
C TYR A 114 -9.18 2.02 0.71
N GLY A 115 -8.39 3.10 0.63
CA GLY A 115 -7.89 3.60 -0.64
C GLY A 115 -7.11 2.52 -1.40
N LEU A 116 -6.25 1.77 -0.71
CA LEU A 116 -5.53 0.63 -1.30
C LEU A 116 -6.48 -0.45 -1.80
N GLU A 117 -7.44 -0.88 -0.98
CA GLU A 117 -8.43 -1.88 -1.37
C GLU A 117 -9.22 -1.45 -2.61
N ARG A 118 -9.69 -0.19 -2.64
CA ARG A 118 -10.41 0.36 -3.79
C ARG A 118 -9.54 0.42 -5.04
N LEU A 119 -8.25 0.74 -4.90
CA LEU A 119 -7.30 0.71 -6.02
C LEU A 119 -7.09 -0.70 -6.57
N LEU A 120 -7.14 -1.71 -5.70
CA LEU A 120 -7.10 -3.10 -6.15
C LEU A 120 -8.39 -3.46 -6.89
N GLU A 121 -9.56 -3.11 -6.34
CA GLU A 121 -10.85 -3.43 -6.95
C GLU A 121 -11.00 -2.82 -8.36
N LEU A 122 -10.43 -1.64 -8.60
CA LEU A 122 -10.43 -0.98 -9.90
C LEU A 122 -9.49 -1.66 -10.92
N ARG A 123 -8.64 -2.57 -10.48
CA ARG A 123 -7.74 -3.34 -11.33
C ARG A 123 -8.33 -4.73 -11.55
N ASP A 124 -8.21 -5.22 -12.78
CA ASP A 124 -8.66 -6.55 -13.12
C ASP A 124 -7.70 -7.60 -12.52
N PRO A 125 -8.20 -8.59 -11.74
CA PRO A 125 -7.41 -9.71 -11.22
C PRO A 125 -6.57 -10.45 -12.26
N SER A 126 -7.03 -10.49 -13.51
CA SER A 126 -6.32 -11.15 -14.61
C SER A 126 -5.06 -10.40 -15.04
N LEU A 127 -4.86 -9.14 -14.62
CA LEU A 127 -3.65 -8.37 -14.92
C LEU A 127 -2.48 -8.73 -13.98
N TYR A 128 -2.68 -9.64 -13.02
CA TYR A 128 -1.66 -10.09 -12.04
C TYR A 128 -0.71 -11.18 -12.53
N ASN A 129 -0.56 -11.31 -13.85
CA ASN A 129 0.26 -12.36 -14.45
C ASN A 129 1.78 -12.11 -14.30
N SER A 130 2.21 -10.89 -13.96
CA SER A 130 3.63 -10.61 -13.73
C SER A 130 4.04 -10.86 -12.28
N SER A 131 5.21 -11.47 -12.07
CA SER A 131 5.76 -11.75 -10.74
C SER A 131 5.92 -10.47 -9.88
N LYS A 132 6.27 -9.34 -10.50
CA LYS A 132 6.42 -8.03 -9.82
C LYS A 132 5.09 -7.53 -9.28
N SER A 133 4.04 -7.55 -10.11
CA SER A 133 2.72 -7.10 -9.69
C SER A 133 2.17 -8.00 -8.59
N SER A 134 2.20 -9.33 -8.74
CA SER A 134 1.73 -10.26 -7.70
C SER A 134 2.40 -10.03 -6.34
N LYS A 135 3.73 -9.80 -6.31
CA LYS A 135 4.47 -9.45 -5.07
C LYS A 135 4.00 -8.16 -4.41
N LEU A 136 3.78 -7.11 -5.21
CA LEU A 136 3.28 -5.83 -4.70
C LEU A 136 1.90 -6.01 -4.03
N HIS A 137 1.01 -6.75 -4.69
CA HIS A 137 -0.37 -6.94 -4.27
C HIS A 137 -0.47 -7.77 -2.98
N ARG A 138 0.24 -8.90 -2.90
CA ARG A 138 0.39 -9.65 -1.63
C ARG A 138 0.93 -8.77 -0.53
N GLY A 139 1.92 -7.96 -0.88
CA GLY A 139 2.59 -7.05 0.02
C GLY A 139 1.69 -5.97 0.60
N VAL A 140 0.62 -5.56 -0.07
CA VAL A 140 -0.37 -4.62 0.50
C VAL A 140 -1.57 -5.33 1.14
N GLY A 141 -1.78 -6.63 0.86
CA GLY A 141 -2.93 -7.40 1.30
C GLY A 141 -3.12 -7.41 2.82
N TYR A 142 -2.04 -7.44 3.60
CA TYR A 142 -2.13 -7.40 5.06
C TYR A 142 -2.80 -6.13 5.58
N MET A 143 -2.62 -4.98 4.91
CA MET A 143 -3.24 -3.71 5.29
C MET A 143 -4.75 -3.74 5.05
N ILE A 144 -5.17 -4.36 3.95
CA ILE A 144 -6.58 -4.53 3.56
C ILE A 144 -7.28 -5.43 4.58
N LEU A 145 -6.68 -6.59 4.89
CA LEU A 145 -7.20 -7.52 5.89
C LEU A 145 -7.30 -6.86 7.27
N PHE A 146 -6.25 -6.16 7.70
CA PHE A 146 -6.22 -5.46 8.97
C PHE A 146 -7.34 -4.43 9.09
N ALA A 147 -7.51 -3.57 8.08
CA ALA A 147 -8.58 -2.57 8.07
C ALA A 147 -9.97 -3.20 8.07
N SER A 148 -10.13 -4.30 7.33
CA SER A 148 -11.41 -5.01 7.21
C SER A 148 -11.81 -5.67 8.53
N LEU A 149 -10.88 -6.36 9.19
CA LEU A 149 -11.10 -6.99 10.50
C LEU A 149 -11.40 -5.96 11.60
N ILE A 150 -10.65 -4.85 11.65
CA ILE A 150 -10.86 -3.80 12.67
C ILE A 150 -12.25 -3.17 12.54
N THR A 151 -12.75 -3.05 11.32
CA THR A 151 -14.06 -2.41 11.07
C THR A 151 -15.20 -3.40 10.93
N GLY A 152 -14.90 -4.70 10.95
CA GLY A 152 -15.85 -5.77 10.69
C GLY A 152 -16.62 -5.52 9.40
N ARG A 153 -15.89 -5.34 8.30
CA ARG A 153 -16.42 -5.41 6.94
C ARG A 153 -15.80 -6.60 6.23
N ALA A 154 -16.50 -7.17 5.25
CA ALA A 154 -15.89 -8.10 4.32
C ALA A 154 -14.83 -7.39 3.47
N SER A 155 -13.67 -8.03 3.31
CA SER A 155 -12.59 -7.54 2.45
C SER A 155 -12.77 -7.99 1.02
N LEU A 156 -12.23 -7.25 0.05
CA LEU A 156 -12.13 -7.68 -1.35
C LEU A 156 -11.43 -9.04 -1.52
N LEU A 157 -10.49 -9.34 -0.62
CA LEU A 157 -9.62 -10.51 -0.69
C LEU A 157 -10.30 -11.83 -0.30
N GLU A 158 -11.56 -11.79 0.18
CA GLU A 158 -12.35 -13.00 0.43
C GLU A 158 -12.77 -13.69 -0.89
N LYS A 159 -12.88 -12.92 -1.97
CA LYS A 159 -13.34 -13.42 -3.25
C LYS A 159 -12.34 -14.40 -3.87
N GLU A 160 -12.87 -15.49 -4.42
CA GLU A 160 -12.06 -16.58 -4.97
C GLU A 160 -11.14 -16.14 -6.12
N GLU A 161 -11.57 -15.18 -6.95
CA GLU A 161 -10.71 -14.63 -8.01
C GLU A 161 -9.46 -13.93 -7.45
N TRP A 162 -9.57 -13.27 -6.30
CA TRP A 162 -8.45 -12.59 -5.65
C TRP A 162 -7.55 -13.57 -4.92
N LYS A 163 -8.12 -14.55 -4.20
CA LYS A 163 -7.37 -15.65 -3.59
C LYS A 163 -6.56 -16.44 -4.61
N THR A 164 -7.15 -16.69 -5.77
CA THR A 164 -6.47 -17.37 -6.88
C THR A 164 -5.35 -16.52 -7.45
N ALA A 165 -5.62 -15.24 -7.75
CA ALA A 165 -4.63 -14.34 -8.32
C ALA A 165 -3.42 -14.11 -7.40
N LEU A 166 -3.64 -13.98 -6.09
CA LEU A 166 -2.55 -13.75 -5.12
C LEU A 166 -1.68 -14.99 -4.89
N ARG A 167 -2.21 -16.19 -5.13
CA ARG A 167 -1.42 -17.44 -5.13
C ARG A 167 -0.54 -17.60 -6.37
N LEU A 168 -0.84 -16.89 -7.46
CA LEU A 168 -0.04 -16.97 -8.68
C LEU A 168 1.39 -16.50 -8.41
N ASN A 169 2.35 -17.33 -8.82
CA ASN A 169 3.78 -17.07 -8.68
C ASN A 169 4.29 -16.99 -7.22
N CYS A 170 3.55 -17.54 -6.25
CA CYS A 170 4.08 -17.74 -4.89
C CYS A 170 5.17 -18.80 -4.87
N SER A 171 6.24 -18.54 -4.13
CA SER A 171 7.14 -19.61 -3.66
C SER A 171 6.46 -20.47 -2.60
N ASP A 172 7.05 -21.63 -2.28
CA ASP A 172 6.55 -22.51 -1.21
C ASP A 172 6.49 -21.81 0.16
N GLU A 173 7.40 -20.89 0.43
CA GLU A 173 7.39 -20.09 1.67
C GLU A 173 6.27 -19.05 1.66
N GLU A 174 6.06 -18.39 0.52
CA GLU A 174 5.00 -17.40 0.35
C GLU A 174 3.61 -18.04 0.41
N MET A 175 3.48 -19.29 -0.04
CA MET A 175 2.24 -20.06 -0.02
C MET A 175 1.67 -20.18 1.40
N LYS A 176 2.52 -20.45 2.40
CA LYS A 176 2.10 -20.54 3.82
C LYS A 176 1.54 -19.22 4.35
N THR A 177 2.14 -18.11 3.93
CA THR A 177 1.64 -16.77 4.30
C THR A 177 0.32 -16.49 3.61
N GLN A 178 0.19 -16.91 2.35
CA GLN A 178 -1.05 -16.75 1.59
C GLN A 178 -2.19 -17.59 2.20
N ASP A 179 -1.94 -18.82 2.63
CA ASP A 179 -2.95 -19.65 3.31
C ASP A 179 -3.51 -18.97 4.57
N LEU A 180 -2.64 -18.35 5.37
CA LEU A 180 -3.07 -17.55 6.51
C LEU A 180 -3.91 -16.34 6.07
N PHE A 181 -3.51 -15.65 5.01
CA PHE A 181 -4.20 -14.46 4.52
C PHE A 181 -5.59 -14.79 3.99
N ASP A 182 -5.77 -15.95 3.36
CA ASP A 182 -7.10 -16.35 2.87
C ASP A 182 -8.04 -16.72 4.02
N VAL A 183 -7.54 -17.41 5.05
CA VAL A 183 -8.32 -17.66 6.28
C VAL A 183 -8.70 -16.35 6.95
N LEU A 184 -7.78 -15.39 7.01
CA LEU A 184 -8.07 -14.05 7.55
C LEU A 184 -9.09 -13.31 6.68
N ALA A 185 -9.04 -13.47 5.36
CA ALA A 185 -10.03 -12.91 4.45
C ALA A 185 -11.42 -13.47 4.74
N ASP A 186 -11.55 -14.79 4.91
CA ASP A 186 -12.83 -15.42 5.29
C ASP A 186 -13.34 -14.92 6.64
N CYS A 187 -12.44 -14.70 7.59
CA CYS A 187 -12.78 -14.12 8.89
C CYS A 187 -13.35 -12.70 8.80
N THR A 188 -13.02 -11.93 7.74
CA THR A 188 -13.62 -10.60 7.53
C THR A 188 -15.11 -10.68 7.21
N VAL A 189 -15.55 -11.73 6.50
CA VAL A 189 -16.97 -11.99 6.23
C VAL A 189 -17.70 -12.30 7.52
N ILE A 190 -17.17 -13.24 8.31
CA ILE A 190 -17.75 -13.62 9.61
C ILE A 190 -17.86 -12.41 10.54
N ALA A 191 -16.82 -11.57 10.59
CA ALA A 191 -16.83 -10.34 11.39
C ALA A 191 -17.92 -9.35 10.93
N SER A 192 -18.13 -9.23 9.61
CA SER A 192 -19.18 -8.40 9.03
C SER A 192 -20.58 -8.93 9.32
N GLU A 193 -20.80 -10.23 9.21
CA GLU A 193 -22.08 -10.87 9.52
C GLU A 193 -22.43 -10.67 10.99
N ARG A 194 -21.49 -10.92 11.90
CA ARG A 194 -21.68 -10.69 13.33
C ARG A 194 -22.09 -9.25 13.62
N ASN A 195 -21.43 -8.27 12.99
CA ASN A 195 -21.74 -6.86 13.20
C ASN A 195 -23.12 -6.47 12.66
N ASN A 196 -23.62 -7.14 11.62
CA ASN A 196 -24.97 -6.92 11.09
C ASN A 196 -26.07 -7.54 11.97
N MET A 197 -25.72 -8.46 12.87
CA MET A 197 -26.65 -9.11 13.81
C MET A 197 -26.76 -8.38 15.17
N LEU A 198 -25.83 -7.47 15.48
CA LEU A 198 -25.77 -6.69 16.73
C LEU A 198 -26.33 -5.28 16.55
#